data_AF-A0A1N7HAP6-F1
#
_entry.id   AF-A0A1N7HAP6-F1
#
_cell.length_a   1.000
_cell.length_b   1.000
_cell.length_c   1.000
_cell.angle_alpha   90.00
_cell.angle_beta   90.00
_cell.angle_gamma   90.00
#
_symmetry.space_group_name_H-M   'P 1'
#
loop_
_entity.id
_entity.type
_entity.pdbx_description
1 polymer ?
#
loop_
_entity_poly.entity_id
_entity_poly.type
_entity_poly.pdbx_seq_one_letter_code
_entity_poly.pdbx_strand_id
1 'polypeptide(L)'
;MKRTLTLGGIAVGLLASAVVAAPAHADSVPHDTLASTNFAAKQVAAFWYGQNKANLVNATPYAVETTLPTKHVSSGGASADSKAGVVGSSGDKSASSGTSKNVNLPKTTGKVFFIGADHKPHWCSATAVQSQYKNLVATAGHCVYDTKSNKATLDKWVFVPGYYQGKTPWGIYVGKTAYTHYDYDVYEDGDRDYAFVTVYNGV
;
A
#
# COMPACT_ATOMS: atom_id res chain seq x y z
N MET A 1 -5.59 -55.63 67.33
CA MET A 1 -4.25 -55.64 66.70
C MET A 1 -3.96 -54.22 66.20
N LYS A 2 -2.90 -53.59 66.70
CA LYS A 2 -2.52 -52.20 66.38
C LYS A 2 -1.88 -52.12 64.99
N ARG A 3 -2.34 -51.18 64.15
CA ARG A 3 -1.56 -50.60 63.04
C ARG A 3 -1.88 -49.09 62.90
N THR A 4 -0.97 -48.28 63.44
CA THR A 4 -0.57 -46.92 63.03
C THR A 4 -0.19 -46.90 61.53
N LEU A 5 -0.12 -45.84 60.72
CA LEU A 5 -0.02 -44.36 60.71
C LEU A 5 -0.51 -43.94 59.28
N THR A 6 -0.86 -42.72 58.85
CA THR A 6 -0.12 -41.44 58.80
C THR A 6 -1.00 -40.36 58.14
N LEU A 7 -0.68 -39.09 58.43
CA LEU A 7 -1.30 -37.83 58.00
C LEU A 7 -1.28 -37.56 56.48
N GLY A 8 -2.16 -36.66 56.02
CA GLY A 8 -1.96 -35.93 54.76
C GLY A 8 -3.07 -34.92 54.48
N GLY A 9 -2.82 -33.65 54.82
CA GLY A 9 -3.75 -32.53 54.61
C GLY A 9 -4.01 -32.22 53.14
N ILE A 10 -5.22 -31.75 52.84
CA ILE A 10 -5.59 -31.23 51.52
C ILE A 10 -5.53 -29.70 51.60
N ALA A 11 -4.45 -29.12 51.06
CA ALA A 11 -4.40 -27.71 50.74
C ALA A 11 -5.26 -27.46 49.48
N VAL A 12 -6.31 -26.67 49.63
CA VAL A 12 -7.13 -26.19 48.50
C VAL A 12 -6.35 -25.08 47.80
N GLY A 13 -5.63 -25.43 46.73
CA GLY A 13 -4.96 -24.46 45.87
C GLY A 13 -5.95 -23.78 44.93
N LEU A 14 -6.15 -22.48 45.11
CA LEU A 14 -6.82 -21.59 44.16
C LEU A 14 -5.99 -21.51 42.87
N LEU A 15 -6.43 -22.20 41.80
CA LEU A 15 -5.88 -22.00 40.46
C LEU A 15 -6.49 -20.72 39.86
N ALA A 16 -5.83 -19.59 40.07
CA ALA A 16 -6.05 -18.39 39.28
C ALA A 16 -5.45 -18.61 37.88
N SER A 17 -6.28 -19.00 36.91
CA SER A 17 -5.91 -19.04 35.51
C SER A 17 -5.74 -17.61 34.99
N ALA A 18 -4.54 -17.04 35.13
CA ALA A 18 -4.16 -15.87 34.37
C ALA A 18 -4.04 -16.29 32.91
N VAL A 19 -5.11 -16.11 32.14
CA VAL A 19 -5.06 -16.20 30.68
C VAL A 19 -4.24 -14.99 30.23
N VAL A 20 -2.93 -15.18 30.10
CA VAL A 20 -2.07 -14.22 29.44
C VAL A 20 -2.47 -14.27 27.97
N ALA A 21 -3.22 -13.26 27.51
CA ALA A 21 -3.46 -13.09 26.09
C ALA A 21 -2.09 -12.98 25.42
N ALA A 22 -1.70 -14.00 24.66
CA ALA A 22 -0.52 -13.91 23.84
C ALA A 22 -0.69 -12.68 22.93
N PRO A 23 0.32 -11.79 22.82
CA PRO A 23 0.22 -10.70 21.87
C PRO A 23 0.00 -11.35 20.51
N ALA A 24 -1.01 -10.89 19.77
CA ALA A 24 -1.17 -11.29 18.39
C ALA A 24 0.13 -10.90 17.66
N HIS A 25 0.93 -11.90 17.31
CA HIS A 25 2.05 -11.70 16.43
C HIS A 25 1.44 -11.34 15.08
N ALA A 26 1.67 -10.12 14.61
CA ALA A 26 1.30 -9.76 13.25
C ALA A 26 2.08 -10.71 12.33
N ASP A 27 1.36 -11.48 11.51
CA ASP A 27 1.96 -12.23 10.42
C ASP A 27 2.85 -11.30 9.59
N SER A 28 3.97 -11.84 9.08
CA SER A 28 4.81 -11.10 8.16
C SER A 28 3.98 -10.75 6.92
N VAL A 29 3.72 -9.45 6.72
CA VAL A 29 2.99 -8.98 5.54
C VAL A 29 3.82 -9.32 4.29
N PRO A 30 3.27 -10.09 3.32
CA PRO A 30 3.92 -10.36 2.05
C PRO A 30 4.35 -9.05 1.39
N HIS A 31 5.56 -9.05 0.82
CA HIS A 31 6.11 -7.86 0.23
C HIS A 31 7.14 -8.19 -0.85
N ASP A 32 7.24 -7.27 -1.80
CA ASP A 32 8.16 -7.36 -2.91
C ASP A 32 9.13 -6.19 -2.89
N THR A 33 10.38 -6.47 -3.26
CA THR A 33 11.40 -5.45 -3.32
C THR A 33 11.34 -4.70 -4.66
N LEU A 34 11.27 -3.37 -4.59
CA LEU A 34 11.41 -2.48 -5.75
C LEU A 34 12.88 -2.10 -5.93
N ALA A 35 13.34 -1.00 -5.31
CA ALA A 35 14.76 -0.67 -5.24
C ALA A 35 15.37 -1.20 -3.93
N SER A 36 16.21 -2.23 -4.03
CA SER A 36 16.81 -2.94 -2.89
C SER A 36 17.85 -2.14 -2.11
N THR A 37 18.44 -1.10 -2.71
CA THR A 37 19.50 -0.29 -2.10
C THR A 37 19.35 1.20 -2.43
N ASN A 38 19.99 2.05 -1.62
CA ASN A 38 20.10 3.49 -1.92
C ASN A 38 20.78 3.75 -3.28
N PHE A 39 21.72 2.90 -3.68
CA PHE A 39 22.38 3.02 -4.98
C PHE A 39 21.42 2.72 -6.13
N ALA A 40 20.66 1.61 -6.03
CA ALA A 40 19.62 1.28 -6.99
C ALA A 40 18.55 2.40 -7.07
N ALA A 41 18.16 2.96 -5.91
CA ALA A 41 17.23 4.07 -5.87
C ALA A 41 17.74 5.30 -6.63
N LYS A 42 19.02 5.67 -6.44
CA LYS A 42 19.65 6.77 -7.20
C LYS A 42 19.69 6.51 -8.70
N GLN A 43 19.93 5.26 -9.12
CA GLN A 43 19.90 4.90 -10.54
C GLN A 43 18.50 5.02 -11.15
N VAL A 44 17.47 4.59 -10.42
CA VAL A 44 16.06 4.75 -10.83
C VAL A 44 15.72 6.23 -10.94
N ALA A 45 16.07 7.05 -9.95
CA ALA A 45 15.85 8.50 -10.03
C ALA A 45 16.59 9.12 -11.23
N ALA A 46 17.86 8.76 -11.45
CA ALA A 46 18.65 9.25 -12.58
C ALA A 46 18.02 8.87 -13.94
N PHE A 47 17.43 7.68 -14.06
CA PHE A 47 16.70 7.27 -15.26
C PHE A 47 15.51 8.20 -15.57
N TRP A 48 14.76 8.64 -14.55
CA TRP A 48 13.62 9.54 -14.72
C TRP A 48 14.03 11.01 -14.91
N TYR A 49 15.14 11.43 -14.31
CA TYR A 49 15.69 12.79 -14.49
C TYR A 49 16.48 12.96 -15.80
N GLY A 50 16.99 11.87 -16.36
CA GLY A 50 17.77 11.86 -17.59
C GLY A 50 17.02 12.48 -18.77
N GLN A 51 17.78 12.96 -19.75
CA GLN A 51 17.25 13.53 -21.01
C GLN A 51 16.17 14.60 -20.76
N ASN A 52 16.40 15.51 -19.81
CA ASN A 52 15.44 16.55 -19.44
C ASN A 52 14.04 16.00 -19.06
N LYS A 53 14.01 14.92 -18.29
CA LYS A 53 12.78 14.24 -17.85
C LYS A 53 11.91 13.69 -18.99
N ALA A 54 12.50 13.39 -20.15
CA ALA A 54 11.77 12.89 -21.32
C ALA A 54 10.88 11.68 -20.97
N ASN A 55 11.37 10.76 -20.15
CA ASN A 55 10.59 9.58 -19.73
C ASN A 55 9.35 9.95 -18.92
N LEU A 56 9.40 10.96 -18.05
CA LEU A 56 8.23 11.43 -17.29
C LEU A 56 7.22 12.13 -18.20
N VAL A 57 7.71 12.90 -19.17
CA VAL A 57 6.86 13.66 -20.11
C VAL A 57 6.16 12.75 -21.10
N ASN A 58 6.87 11.74 -21.62
CA ASN A 58 6.39 10.83 -22.65
C ASN A 58 5.66 9.60 -22.09
N ALA A 59 5.58 9.46 -20.77
CA ALA A 59 4.87 8.35 -20.14
C ALA A 59 3.37 8.37 -20.51
N THR A 60 2.83 7.21 -20.86
CA THR A 60 1.41 7.06 -21.19
C THR A 60 0.58 6.59 -20.00
N PRO A 61 -0.72 6.89 -19.93
CA PRO A 61 -1.58 6.31 -18.91
C PRO A 61 -1.50 4.78 -18.99
N TYR A 62 -1.28 4.12 -17.84
CA TYR A 62 -1.31 2.67 -17.78
C TYR A 62 -2.77 2.21 -17.82
N ALA A 63 -3.29 2.04 -19.03
CA ALA A 63 -4.61 1.50 -19.27
C ALA A 63 -4.53 -0.03 -19.25
N VAL A 64 -4.61 -0.63 -18.06
CA VAL A 64 -5.17 -1.97 -17.95
C VAL A 64 -6.67 -1.74 -17.88
N GLU A 65 -7.32 -1.81 -19.04
CA GLU A 65 -8.76 -1.68 -19.11
C GLU A 65 -9.35 -2.93 -18.42
N THR A 66 -9.72 -2.78 -17.15
CA THR A 66 -10.57 -3.75 -16.48
C THR A 66 -11.90 -3.68 -17.23
N THR A 67 -12.10 -4.58 -18.18
CA THR A 67 -13.41 -4.80 -18.79
C THR A 67 -14.31 -5.32 -17.68
N LEU A 68 -14.99 -4.42 -16.98
CA LEU A 68 -16.01 -4.79 -16.00
C LEU A 68 -17.17 -5.39 -16.80
N PRO A 69 -17.43 -6.71 -16.78
CA PRO A 69 -18.73 -7.18 -17.22
C PRO A 69 -19.76 -6.46 -16.37
N THR A 70 -20.74 -5.82 -17.00
CA THR A 70 -21.67 -4.84 -16.40
C THR A 70 -22.67 -5.48 -15.42
N LYS A 71 -22.31 -6.59 -14.77
CA LYS A 71 -23.17 -7.31 -13.85
C LYS A 71 -22.42 -7.67 -12.58
N HIS A 72 -22.25 -6.68 -11.72
CA HIS A 72 -21.97 -6.92 -10.32
C HIS A 72 -23.25 -7.46 -9.66
N VAL A 73 -23.45 -8.78 -9.68
CA VAL A 73 -24.45 -9.45 -8.83
C VAL A 73 -23.80 -9.80 -7.52
N SER A 74 -23.88 -8.88 -6.55
CA SER A 74 -23.64 -9.22 -5.14
C SER A 74 -24.70 -10.23 -4.73
N SER A 75 -24.31 -11.50 -4.56
CA SER A 75 -25.17 -12.56 -4.02
C SER A 75 -24.80 -12.97 -2.60
N GLY A 76 -23.90 -12.22 -1.96
CA GLY A 76 -23.50 -12.44 -0.58
C GLY A 76 -23.11 -11.12 0.08
N GLY A 77 -23.82 -10.77 1.14
CA GLY A 77 -23.35 -9.75 2.08
C GLY A 77 -22.41 -10.41 3.06
N ALA A 78 -21.13 -10.03 3.08
CA ALA A 78 -20.31 -10.30 4.23
C ALA A 78 -20.97 -9.64 5.44
N SER A 79 -21.35 -10.43 6.44
CA SER A 79 -21.85 -9.90 7.71
C SER A 79 -20.68 -9.22 8.39
N ALA A 80 -20.71 -7.89 8.53
CA ALA A 80 -19.62 -7.15 9.16
C ALA A 80 -19.32 -7.72 10.56
N ASP A 81 -18.11 -8.23 10.74
CA ASP A 81 -17.63 -8.85 11.99
C ASP A 81 -17.43 -7.81 13.12
N SER A 82 -17.54 -6.52 12.78
CA SER A 82 -17.42 -5.40 13.70
C SER A 82 -18.09 -4.14 13.16
N LYS A 83 -18.34 -3.16 14.03
CA LYS A 83 -18.72 -1.81 13.57
C LYS A 83 -17.61 -1.24 12.68
N ALA A 84 -17.99 -0.60 11.58
CA ALA A 84 -17.07 0.17 10.75
C ALA A 84 -16.21 1.09 11.63
N GLY A 85 -14.89 0.90 11.57
CA GLY A 85 -13.95 1.78 12.23
C GLY A 85 -14.08 3.19 11.66
N VAL A 86 -14.35 4.16 12.51
CA VAL A 86 -14.35 5.57 12.11
C VAL A 86 -12.90 6.03 12.13
N VAL A 87 -12.27 6.14 10.95
CA VAL A 87 -11.07 6.96 10.84
C VAL A 87 -11.51 8.41 10.95
N GLY A 88 -11.08 9.11 12.01
CA GLY A 88 -11.36 10.54 12.15
C GLY A 88 -10.79 11.28 10.94
N SER A 89 -11.66 11.73 10.04
CA SER A 89 -11.25 12.67 9.00
C SER A 89 -10.94 13.99 9.71
N SER A 90 -9.78 14.59 9.44
CA SER A 90 -9.49 15.97 9.86
C SER A 90 -10.43 17.02 9.21
N GLY A 91 -11.52 16.58 8.58
CA GLY A 91 -12.46 17.33 7.76
C GLY A 91 -13.78 17.70 8.43
N ASP A 92 -13.94 17.58 9.75
CA ASP A 92 -15.15 18.05 10.47
C ASP A 92 -15.36 19.58 10.43
N LYS A 93 -14.58 20.31 9.62
CA LYS A 93 -14.93 21.67 9.23
C LYS A 93 -15.79 21.60 7.99
N SER A 94 -17.09 21.89 8.16
CA SER A 94 -18.03 22.15 7.06
C SER A 94 -17.36 23.02 5.99
N ALA A 95 -16.99 22.39 4.87
CA ALA A 95 -16.43 23.12 3.74
C ALA A 95 -17.54 23.97 3.14
N SER A 96 -17.39 25.29 3.19
CA SER A 96 -18.24 26.20 2.43
C SER A 96 -18.05 25.88 0.94
N SER A 97 -19.15 25.52 0.25
CA SER A 97 -19.15 25.30 -1.19
C SER A 97 -18.96 26.65 -1.89
N GLY A 98 -17.71 26.99 -2.17
CA GLY A 98 -17.32 28.11 -3.03
C GLY A 98 -16.72 27.59 -4.33
N THR A 99 -17.05 28.22 -5.45
CA THR A 99 -16.41 27.97 -6.75
C THR A 99 -14.94 28.36 -6.63
N SER A 100 -14.08 27.36 -6.40
CA SER A 100 -12.65 27.56 -6.21
C SER A 100 -12.02 27.97 -7.54
N LYS A 101 -11.72 29.26 -7.71
CA LYS A 101 -10.94 29.77 -8.87
C LYS A 101 -9.49 29.28 -8.86
N ASN A 102 -9.04 28.74 -7.73
CA ASN A 102 -7.70 28.18 -7.54
C ASN A 102 -7.84 26.85 -6.79
N VAL A 103 -7.83 25.73 -7.53
CA VAL A 103 -7.78 24.41 -6.92
C VAL A 103 -6.34 24.17 -6.50
N ASN A 104 -6.05 24.36 -5.21
CA ASN A 104 -4.76 23.99 -4.66
C ASN A 104 -4.75 22.45 -4.61
N LEU A 105 -4.08 21.82 -5.58
CA LEU A 105 -4.03 20.36 -5.67
C LEU A 105 -3.49 19.79 -4.34
N PRO A 106 -4.14 18.75 -3.79
CA PRO A 106 -3.65 18.14 -2.56
C PRO A 106 -2.21 17.67 -2.78
N LYS A 107 -1.31 18.14 -1.92
CA LYS A 107 0.14 17.84 -2.00
C LYS A 107 0.44 16.35 -1.86
N THR A 108 -0.52 15.58 -1.34
CA THR A 108 -0.43 14.14 -1.14
C THR A 108 -0.71 13.35 -2.41
N THR A 109 -1.43 13.90 -3.39
CA THR A 109 -1.79 13.17 -4.62
C THR A 109 -0.77 13.44 -5.72
N GLY A 110 -0.45 12.41 -6.50
CA GLY A 110 0.54 12.50 -7.57
C GLY A 110 0.39 11.40 -8.61
N LYS A 111 1.37 11.37 -9.51
CA LYS A 111 1.52 10.28 -10.47
C LYS A 111 2.56 9.29 -9.99
N VAL A 112 2.30 8.03 -10.25
CA VAL A 112 3.30 6.97 -10.17
C VAL A 112 3.77 6.67 -11.58
N PHE A 113 5.07 6.51 -11.78
CA PHE A 113 5.67 6.16 -13.05
C PHE A 113 6.46 4.87 -12.92
N PHE A 114 6.45 4.06 -13.97
CA PHE A 114 7.17 2.80 -14.06
C PHE A 114 7.40 2.41 -15.52
N ILE A 115 8.19 1.38 -15.73
CA ILE A 115 8.35 0.69 -17.01
C ILE A 115 7.51 -0.59 -16.96
N GLY A 116 6.58 -0.72 -17.90
CA GLY A 116 5.72 -1.91 -18.02
C GLY A 116 6.39 -3.05 -18.80
N ALA A 117 5.67 -4.18 -18.92
CA ALA A 117 6.08 -5.34 -19.72
C ALA A 117 6.44 -5.01 -21.19
N ASP A 118 5.90 -3.93 -21.75
CA ASP A 118 6.20 -3.46 -23.11
C ASP A 118 7.50 -2.63 -23.20
N HIS A 119 8.26 -2.55 -22.10
CA HIS A 119 9.48 -1.76 -21.95
C HIS A 119 9.30 -0.26 -22.18
N LYS A 120 8.07 0.26 -22.06
CA LYS A 120 7.76 1.68 -22.22
C LYS A 120 7.40 2.35 -20.89
N PRO A 121 7.59 3.68 -20.78
CA PRO A 121 7.18 4.43 -19.60
C PRO A 121 5.66 4.57 -19.55
N HIS A 122 5.08 4.22 -18.40
CA HIS A 122 3.67 4.39 -18.11
C HIS A 122 3.46 5.12 -16.79
N TRP A 123 2.22 5.58 -16.56
CA TRP A 123 1.84 6.18 -15.30
C TRP A 123 0.47 5.75 -14.79
N CYS A 124 0.38 5.67 -13.46
CA CYS A 124 -0.84 5.57 -12.68
C CYS A 124 -1.01 6.81 -11.79
N SER A 125 -2.07 6.82 -10.98
CA SER A 125 -2.25 7.80 -9.90
C SER A 125 -2.00 7.14 -8.54
N ALA A 126 -1.51 7.92 -7.58
CA ALA A 126 -1.35 7.45 -6.20
C ALA A 126 -1.48 8.60 -5.20
N THR A 127 -1.59 8.24 -3.92
CA THR A 127 -1.66 9.21 -2.84
C THR A 127 -0.74 8.83 -1.69
N ALA A 128 -0.03 9.81 -1.13
CA ALA A 128 0.73 9.64 0.10
C ALA A 128 -0.25 9.53 1.29
N VAL A 129 -0.06 8.48 2.09
CA VAL A 129 -0.89 8.22 3.26
C VAL A 129 -0.11 8.40 4.55
N GLN A 130 -0.81 8.82 5.60
CA GLN A 130 -0.20 8.98 6.92
C GLN A 130 0.30 7.62 7.42
N SER A 131 1.58 7.56 7.77
CA SER A 131 2.23 6.37 8.31
C SER A 131 3.24 6.76 9.38
N GLN A 132 3.61 5.82 10.24
CA GLN A 132 4.58 6.06 11.32
C GLN A 132 5.89 6.68 10.81
N TYR A 133 6.37 6.19 9.66
CA TYR A 133 7.64 6.62 9.05
C TYR A 133 7.46 7.66 7.93
N LYS A 134 6.22 8.12 7.68
CA LYS A 134 5.88 9.17 6.70
C LYS A 134 6.38 8.90 5.28
N ASN A 135 6.44 7.64 4.88
CA ASN A 135 7.00 7.21 3.60
C ASN A 135 6.12 6.18 2.88
N LEU A 136 4.80 6.22 3.10
CA LEU A 136 3.86 5.25 2.56
C LEU A 136 2.98 5.88 1.47
N VAL A 137 2.84 5.20 0.35
CA VAL A 137 2.04 5.60 -0.81
C VAL A 137 1.01 4.51 -1.10
N ALA A 138 -0.25 4.89 -1.29
CA ALA A 138 -1.33 4.00 -1.69
C ALA A 138 -1.64 4.12 -3.19
N THR A 139 -1.85 2.99 -3.85
CA THR A 139 -2.12 2.88 -5.29
C THR A 139 -2.89 1.57 -5.58
N ALA A 140 -3.28 1.34 -6.84
CA ALA A 140 -3.79 0.04 -7.28
C ALA A 140 -2.69 -1.03 -7.32
N GLY A 141 -3.07 -2.29 -7.17
CA GLY A 141 -2.19 -3.46 -7.26
C GLY A 141 -1.55 -3.59 -8.64
N HIS A 142 -2.33 -3.44 -9.71
CA HIS A 142 -1.82 -3.46 -11.10
C HIS A 142 -0.84 -2.33 -11.43
N CYS A 143 -0.78 -1.28 -10.61
CA CYS A 143 0.18 -0.18 -10.76
C CYS A 143 1.50 -0.44 -10.04
N VAL A 144 1.65 -1.61 -9.42
CA VAL A 144 2.85 -2.06 -8.70
C VAL A 144 3.29 -3.42 -9.19
N TYR A 145 2.37 -4.37 -9.32
CA TYR A 145 2.57 -5.71 -9.84
C TYR A 145 2.31 -5.76 -11.35
N ASP A 146 3.17 -6.46 -12.10
CA ASP A 146 3.02 -6.58 -13.54
C ASP A 146 2.21 -7.83 -13.91
N THR A 147 0.89 -7.64 -14.05
CA THR A 147 -0.04 -8.70 -14.46
C THR A 147 0.20 -9.21 -15.88
N LYS A 148 0.87 -8.43 -16.75
CA LYS A 148 1.11 -8.87 -18.13
C LYS A 148 2.28 -9.84 -18.23
N SER A 149 3.30 -9.66 -17.39
CA SER A 149 4.49 -10.52 -17.37
C SER A 149 4.54 -11.48 -16.17
N ASN A 150 3.53 -11.44 -15.29
CA ASN A 150 3.48 -12.18 -14.03
C ASN A 150 4.77 -11.94 -13.20
N LYS A 151 5.18 -10.67 -13.15
CA LYS A 151 6.34 -10.22 -12.39
C LYS A 151 5.86 -9.52 -11.14
N ALA A 152 6.45 -9.91 -10.00
CA ALA A 152 6.17 -9.37 -8.67
C ALA A 152 6.12 -7.83 -8.60
N THR A 153 6.90 -7.13 -9.42
CA THR A 153 6.88 -5.68 -9.48
C THR A 153 7.14 -5.11 -10.88
N LEU A 154 6.62 -3.92 -11.15
CA LEU A 154 6.95 -3.06 -12.29
C LEU A 154 8.33 -2.42 -12.11
N ASP A 155 9.00 -2.16 -13.23
CA ASP A 155 10.39 -1.69 -13.21
C ASP A 155 10.48 -0.17 -12.99
N LYS A 156 11.55 0.26 -12.30
CA LYS A 156 11.89 1.69 -12.10
C LYS A 156 10.75 2.50 -11.49
N TRP A 157 10.01 1.92 -10.56
CA TRP A 157 8.84 2.55 -9.94
C TRP A 157 9.20 3.82 -9.16
N VAL A 158 8.51 4.93 -9.44
CA VAL A 158 8.63 6.21 -8.71
C VAL A 158 7.28 6.88 -8.49
N PHE A 159 7.14 7.55 -7.35
CA PHE A 159 6.01 8.43 -7.04
C PHE A 159 6.43 9.89 -7.11
N VAL A 160 5.62 10.72 -7.77
CA VAL A 160 5.84 12.17 -7.91
C VAL A 160 4.60 12.94 -7.46
N PRO A 161 4.59 13.45 -6.21
CA PRO A 161 3.48 14.24 -5.70
C PRO A 161 3.35 15.55 -6.48
N GLY A 162 2.11 15.94 -6.78
CA GLY A 162 1.82 17.17 -7.52
C GLY A 162 2.42 17.23 -8.92
N TYR A 163 2.70 16.08 -9.56
CA TYR A 163 3.22 16.05 -10.92
C TYR A 163 2.30 16.80 -11.89
N TYR A 164 2.87 17.68 -12.71
CA TYR A 164 2.15 18.38 -13.77
C TYR A 164 3.06 18.74 -14.94
N GLN A 165 2.81 18.16 -16.13
CA GLN A 165 3.53 18.47 -17.37
C GLN A 165 5.06 18.51 -17.21
N GLY A 166 5.66 17.44 -16.66
CA GLY A 166 7.10 17.35 -16.40
C GLY A 166 7.59 18.06 -15.12
N LYS A 167 6.75 18.85 -14.46
CA LYS A 167 7.07 19.48 -13.17
C LYS A 167 6.97 18.45 -12.04
N THR A 168 7.97 18.48 -11.17
CA THR A 168 8.09 17.59 -9.99
C THR A 168 8.26 18.45 -8.73
N PRO A 169 7.26 19.27 -8.37
CA PRO A 169 7.41 20.35 -7.38
C PRO A 169 7.77 19.86 -5.98
N TRP A 170 7.48 18.59 -5.67
CA TRP A 170 7.70 17.99 -4.36
C TRP A 170 8.77 16.88 -4.37
N GLY A 171 9.54 16.77 -5.46
CA GLY A 171 10.58 15.75 -5.65
C GLY A 171 10.07 14.44 -6.28
N ILE A 172 11.01 13.52 -6.53
CA ILE A 172 10.72 12.16 -7.00
C ILE A 172 11.08 11.16 -5.91
N TYR A 173 10.11 10.32 -5.53
CA TYR A 173 10.24 9.33 -4.46
C TYR A 173 10.33 7.93 -5.08
N VAL A 174 11.47 7.27 -4.90
CA VAL A 174 11.68 5.94 -5.47
C VAL A 174 11.03 4.87 -4.60
N GLY A 175 10.35 3.90 -5.22
CA GLY A 175 9.76 2.77 -4.53
C GLY A 175 10.83 1.87 -3.90
N LYS A 176 10.65 1.51 -2.64
CA LYS A 176 11.54 0.63 -1.86
C LYS A 176 10.95 -0.77 -1.74
N THR A 177 9.76 -0.85 -1.18
CA THR A 177 9.08 -2.12 -0.91
C THR A 177 7.60 -1.97 -1.22
N ALA A 178 7.08 -2.89 -2.01
CA ALA A 178 5.69 -3.03 -2.37
C ALA A 178 4.99 -4.03 -1.44
N TYR A 179 3.76 -3.71 -1.04
CA TYR A 179 2.86 -4.56 -0.26
C TYR A 179 1.58 -4.69 -1.07
N THR A 180 1.53 -5.68 -1.94
CA THR A 180 0.37 -6.04 -2.74
C THR A 180 -0.51 -7.02 -1.94
N HIS A 181 -1.83 -6.92 -2.08
CA HIS A 181 -2.70 -7.89 -1.42
C HIS A 181 -2.43 -9.30 -1.95
N TYR A 182 -2.38 -10.30 -1.05
CA TYR A 182 -2.11 -11.70 -1.42
C TYR A 182 -3.06 -12.21 -2.51
N ASP A 183 -4.37 -11.97 -2.35
CA ASP A 183 -5.35 -12.44 -3.34
C ASP A 183 -5.17 -11.78 -4.72
N TYR A 184 -4.62 -10.56 -4.77
CA TYR A 184 -4.30 -9.91 -6.03
C TYR A 184 -3.02 -10.46 -6.64
N ASP A 185 -1.97 -10.63 -5.84
CA ASP A 185 -0.67 -11.18 -6.29
C ASP A 185 -0.76 -12.63 -6.78
N VAL A 186 -1.62 -13.44 -6.13
CA VAL A 186 -1.73 -14.88 -6.42
C VAL A 186 -2.87 -15.23 -7.37
N TYR A 187 -4.03 -14.56 -7.24
CA TYR A 187 -5.23 -14.90 -7.99
C TYR A 187 -5.68 -13.80 -8.95
N GLU A 188 -4.96 -12.67 -9.01
CA GLU A 188 -5.34 -11.48 -9.78
C GLU A 188 -6.78 -11.02 -9.48
N ASP A 189 -7.21 -11.18 -8.22
CA ASP A 189 -8.56 -10.80 -7.77
C ASP A 189 -8.75 -9.27 -7.79
N GLY A 190 -9.51 -8.79 -8.78
CA GLY A 190 -9.82 -7.38 -8.95
C GLY A 190 -10.50 -6.71 -7.74
N ASP A 191 -11.18 -7.48 -6.88
CA ASP A 191 -11.76 -6.95 -5.63
C ASP A 191 -10.70 -6.59 -4.58
N ARG A 192 -9.44 -6.98 -4.85
CA ARG A 192 -8.26 -6.74 -4.00
C ARG A 192 -7.15 -5.99 -4.75
N ASP A 193 -7.49 -5.28 -5.82
CA ASP A 193 -6.57 -4.46 -6.63
C ASP A 193 -6.13 -3.17 -5.90
N TYR A 194 -5.41 -3.34 -4.81
CA TYR A 194 -4.78 -2.27 -4.05
C TYR A 194 -3.41 -2.70 -3.54
N ALA A 195 -2.51 -1.72 -3.44
CA ALA A 195 -1.17 -1.92 -2.91
C ALA A 195 -0.70 -0.68 -2.15
N PHE A 196 0.20 -0.93 -1.21
CA PHE A 196 0.94 0.12 -0.50
C PHE A 196 2.43 0.01 -0.83
N VAL A 197 3.07 1.14 -1.05
CA VAL A 197 4.50 1.18 -1.39
C VAL A 197 5.22 2.09 -0.41
N THR A 198 6.24 1.55 0.25
CA THR A 198 7.19 2.39 0.98
C THR A 198 8.18 3.00 0.01
N VAL A 199 8.53 4.26 0.22
CA VAL A 199 9.46 4.99 -0.65
C VAL A 199 10.73 5.43 0.08
N TYR A 200 11.78 5.68 -0.70
CA TYR A 200 12.96 6.42 -0.26
C TYR A 200 12.66 7.92 -0.13
N ASN A 201 13.55 8.65 0.54
CA ASN A 201 13.50 10.11 0.56
C ASN A 201 13.58 10.67 -0.87
N GLY A 202 12.77 11.69 -1.12
CA GLY A 202 12.69 12.33 -2.44
C GLY A 202 14.00 13.03 -2.82
N VAL A 203 14.26 13.07 -4.13
CA VAL A 203 15.36 13.83 -4.76
C VAL A 203 14.87 14.85 -5.77
#